data_AF-A0AB34J3T6-F1
#
_entry.id   AF-A0AB34J3T6-F1
#
_cell.length_a   1.000
_cell.length_b   1.000
_cell.length_c   1.000
_cell.angle_alpha   90.00
_cell.angle_beta   90.00
_cell.angle_gamma   90.00
#
_symmetry.space_group_name_H-M   'P 1'
#
loop_
_entity.id
_entity.type
_entity.pdbx_description
1 polymer ?
#
loop_
_entity_poly.entity_id
_entity_poly.type
_entity_poly.pdbx_seq_one_letter_code
_entity_poly.pdbx_strand_id
1 'polypeptide(L)'
;MPGTKKSGKRKTAPPQNVIQKPQGQTGKQRTPIGAFDPAAGKDIYEPEMICGQRMEKGVTKFLVKWVGYAERANAWEPIEHLASCEDLIVEFKERKKIRLAQLDAAAEKARIEKEARLRVSPPHDMAS
;
A
#
# COMPACT_ATOMS: atom_id res chain seq x y z
N MET A 1 -26.13 -24.89 -8.21
CA MET A 1 -25.27 -23.82 -8.76
C MET A 1 -26.15 -22.79 -9.44
N PRO A 2 -26.18 -21.54 -8.97
CA PRO A 2 -26.42 -20.44 -9.90
C PRO A 2 -25.45 -19.27 -9.69
N GLY A 3 -24.77 -18.88 -10.77
CA GLY A 3 -23.94 -17.69 -10.84
C GLY A 3 -24.77 -16.42 -11.00
N THR A 4 -24.37 -15.34 -10.34
CA THR A 4 -24.97 -14.01 -10.46
C THR A 4 -24.01 -13.02 -11.11
N LYS A 5 -24.60 -12.19 -11.98
CA LYS A 5 -24.02 -11.35 -13.01
C LYS A 5 -23.31 -10.10 -12.44
N LYS A 6 -22.29 -9.62 -13.18
CA LYS A 6 -21.62 -8.32 -13.00
C LYS A 6 -22.57 -7.17 -13.39
N SER A 7 -22.53 -6.07 -12.65
CA SER A 7 -23.05 -4.76 -13.09
C SER A 7 -22.19 -3.64 -12.52
N GLY A 8 -21.62 -2.83 -13.40
CA GLY A 8 -20.71 -1.73 -13.08
C GLY A 8 -21.41 -0.45 -12.67
N LYS A 9 -20.63 0.53 -12.21
CA LYS A 9 -21.01 1.95 -12.14
C LYS A 9 -19.77 2.85 -12.21
N ARG A 10 -19.72 3.59 -13.31
CA ARG A 10 -19.27 4.99 -13.49
C ARG A 10 -17.80 5.33 -13.14
N LYS A 11 -16.96 5.30 -14.19
CA LYS A 11 -15.64 5.96 -14.22
C LYS A 11 -15.81 7.38 -14.75
N THR A 12 -15.82 8.38 -13.87
CA THR A 12 -15.65 9.78 -14.27
C THR A 12 -14.17 9.99 -14.62
N ALA A 13 -13.89 10.40 -15.86
CA ALA A 13 -12.57 10.68 -16.39
C ALA A 13 -12.16 12.14 -16.15
N PRO A 14 -10.92 12.42 -15.72
CA PRO A 14 -10.23 13.70 -15.93
C PRO A 14 -9.03 13.52 -16.88
N PRO A 15 -8.38 14.61 -17.34
CA PRO A 15 -8.25 14.92 -18.77
C PRO A 15 -7.05 14.29 -19.47
N GLN A 16 -7.07 14.47 -20.79
CA GLN A 16 -6.18 13.97 -21.81
C GLN A 16 -4.75 14.54 -21.67
N ASN A 17 -3.93 13.94 -20.82
CA ASN A 17 -2.49 13.85 -21.07
C ASN A 17 -2.02 12.49 -20.59
N VAL A 18 -2.33 11.48 -21.42
CA VAL A 18 -2.09 10.06 -21.15
C VAL A 18 -0.60 9.81 -21.28
N ILE A 19 0.10 10.13 -20.19
CA ILE A 19 1.36 9.51 -19.85
C ILE A 19 1.03 8.05 -19.48
N GLN A 20 1.63 7.12 -20.21
CA GLN A 20 1.40 5.69 -20.03
C GLN A 20 1.84 5.30 -18.61
N LYS A 21 0.99 4.51 -17.94
CA LYS A 21 1.37 3.83 -16.70
C LYS A 21 2.65 3.03 -16.96
N PRO A 22 3.58 2.88 -15.99
CA PRO A 22 4.58 1.84 -16.06
C PRO A 22 3.87 0.48 -15.88
N GLN A 23 3.24 -0.01 -16.95
CA GLN A 23 2.94 -1.40 -17.08
C GLN A 23 4.26 -2.06 -17.44
N GLY A 24 4.91 -2.66 -16.45
CA GLY A 24 5.92 -3.69 -16.69
C GLY A 24 5.26 -4.80 -17.52
N GLN A 25 5.35 -4.65 -18.84
CA GLN A 25 4.93 -5.65 -19.80
C GLN A 25 5.78 -6.89 -19.56
N THR A 26 5.11 -8.01 -19.35
CA THR A 26 5.70 -9.32 -19.62
C THR A 26 6.19 -9.33 -21.07
N GLY A 27 7.49 -9.18 -21.28
CA GLY A 27 8.09 -9.28 -22.61
C GLY A 27 9.31 -8.39 -22.79
N LYS A 28 10.50 -8.93 -22.50
CA LYS A 28 11.82 -8.40 -22.88
C LYS A 28 12.17 -7.03 -22.27
N GLN A 29 12.93 -7.10 -21.17
CA GLN A 29 13.88 -6.08 -20.71
C GLN A 29 14.41 -5.23 -21.89
N ARG A 30 13.95 -3.98 -22.00
CA ARG A 30 14.72 -2.94 -22.67
C ARG A 30 15.24 -2.02 -21.58
N THR A 31 16.47 -2.29 -21.18
CA THR A 31 17.33 -1.26 -20.60
C THR A 31 17.53 -0.18 -21.67
N PRO A 32 17.46 1.13 -21.34
CA PRO A 32 17.79 2.17 -22.29
C PRO A 32 19.26 1.99 -22.72
N ILE A 33 19.48 1.75 -24.02
CA ILE A 33 20.79 1.40 -24.62
C ILE A 33 21.69 2.64 -24.80
N GLY A 34 21.34 3.80 -24.24
CA GLY A 34 22.23 4.95 -24.21
C GLY A 34 21.52 6.29 -24.01
N ALA A 35 22.31 7.33 -23.81
CA ALA A 35 21.89 8.71 -23.55
C ALA A 35 21.15 9.41 -24.72
N PHE A 36 20.87 8.68 -25.82
CA PHE A 36 20.23 9.20 -27.02
C PHE A 36 18.87 8.56 -27.32
N ASP A 37 18.29 7.83 -26.37
CA ASP A 37 16.91 7.39 -26.48
C ASP A 37 15.96 8.56 -26.12
N PRO A 38 15.12 9.07 -27.04
CA PRO A 38 14.18 10.16 -26.78
C PRO A 38 13.11 9.82 -25.72
N ALA A 39 13.02 8.56 -25.28
CA ALA A 39 12.20 8.13 -24.14
C ALA A 39 12.95 8.15 -22.79
N ALA A 40 14.29 8.29 -22.77
CA ALA A 40 15.11 8.15 -21.57
C ALA A 40 14.79 9.12 -20.42
N GLY A 41 14.06 10.21 -20.68
CA GLY A 41 13.64 11.17 -19.67
C GLY A 41 12.13 11.23 -19.41
N LYS A 42 11.30 10.43 -20.11
CA LYS A 42 9.83 10.54 -20.03
C LYS A 42 9.16 9.55 -19.09
N ASP A 43 9.89 8.57 -18.55
CA ASP A 43 9.33 7.49 -17.72
C ASP A 43 9.82 7.51 -16.25
N ILE A 44 10.51 8.59 -15.84
CA ILE A 44 10.94 8.77 -14.45
C ILE A 44 9.92 9.66 -13.74
N TYR A 45 9.27 9.11 -12.72
CA TYR A 45 8.30 9.83 -11.88
C TYR A 45 8.81 9.91 -10.46
N GLU A 46 8.56 11.05 -9.81
CA GLU A 46 8.93 11.24 -8.41
C GLU A 46 7.86 10.61 -7.48
N PRO A 47 8.25 9.70 -6.58
CA PRO A 47 7.35 9.16 -5.59
C PRO A 47 7.06 10.22 -4.50
N GLU A 48 5.79 10.38 -4.15
CA GLU A 48 5.35 11.23 -3.03
C GLU A 48 5.53 10.52 -1.69
N MET A 49 5.10 9.25 -1.62
CA MET A 49 5.12 8.48 -0.38
C MET A 49 5.00 6.97 -0.66
N ILE A 50 5.60 6.15 0.21
CA ILE A 50 5.36 4.71 0.24
C ILE A 50 4.16 4.41 1.14
N CYS A 51 3.08 3.87 0.57
CA CYS A 51 1.85 3.55 1.28
C CYS A 51 1.80 2.11 1.78
N GLY A 52 2.58 1.20 1.19
CA GLY A 52 2.48 -0.21 1.47
C GLY A 52 3.68 -1.01 1.01
N GLN A 53 3.81 -2.22 1.55
CA GLN A 53 4.83 -3.18 1.19
C GLN A 53 4.19 -4.56 1.11
N ARG A 54 4.54 -5.32 0.07
CA ARG A 54 4.16 -6.73 -0.08
C ARG A 54 5.31 -7.52 -0.65
N MET A 55 5.33 -8.82 -0.38
CA MET A 55 6.25 -9.75 -1.02
C MET A 55 5.46 -10.62 -2.01
N GLU A 56 5.91 -10.68 -3.25
CA GLU A 56 5.27 -11.46 -4.31
C GLU A 56 6.33 -12.24 -5.07
N LYS A 57 6.25 -13.58 -5.05
CA LYS A 57 7.21 -14.49 -5.71
C LYS A 57 8.68 -14.22 -5.34
N GLY A 58 8.94 -13.89 -4.06
CA GLY A 58 10.28 -13.57 -3.56
C GLY A 58 10.75 -12.13 -3.84
N VAL A 59 9.98 -11.35 -4.61
CA VAL A 59 10.29 -9.94 -4.89
C VAL A 59 9.50 -9.04 -3.93
N THR A 60 10.22 -8.18 -3.22
CA THR A 60 9.59 -7.13 -2.40
C THR A 60 9.13 -6.00 -3.30
N LYS A 61 7.83 -5.70 -3.26
CA LYS A 61 7.21 -4.59 -3.96
C LYS A 61 6.64 -3.59 -2.96
N PHE A 62 6.71 -2.33 -3.30
CA PHE A 62 6.17 -1.23 -2.52
C PHE A 62 5.04 -0.53 -3.28
N LEU A 63 3.99 -0.16 -2.56
CA LEU A 63 2.90 0.62 -3.10
C LEU A 63 3.29 2.09 -3.03
N VAL A 64 3.50 2.70 -4.18
CA VAL A 64 3.96 4.08 -4.32
C VAL A 64 2.77 5.00 -4.58
N LYS A 65 2.68 6.08 -3.81
CA LYS A 65 1.84 7.25 -4.11
C LYS A 65 2.65 8.22 -4.96
N TRP A 66 2.10 8.60 -6.10
CA TRP A 66 2.77 9.51 -7.04
C TRP A 66 2.31 10.95 -6.81
N VAL A 67 3.26 11.90 -6.91
CA VAL A 67 3.01 13.33 -6.75
C VAL A 67 2.01 13.81 -7.81
N GLY A 68 0.97 14.51 -7.39
CA GLY A 68 -0.05 15.06 -8.32
C GLY A 68 -1.07 14.05 -8.84
N TYR A 69 -0.98 12.78 -8.46
CA TYR A 69 -1.97 11.75 -8.81
C TYR A 69 -2.87 11.39 -7.62
N ALA A 70 -4.06 10.85 -7.87
CA ALA A 70 -4.93 10.35 -6.81
C ALA A 70 -4.47 8.97 -6.30
N GLU A 71 -4.84 8.59 -5.08
CA GLU A 71 -4.46 7.30 -4.47
C GLU A 71 -4.89 6.06 -5.29
N ARG A 72 -5.96 6.20 -6.08
CA ARG A 72 -6.39 5.16 -7.03
C ARG A 72 -5.36 4.85 -8.12
N ALA A 73 -4.38 5.74 -8.33
CA ALA A 73 -3.28 5.58 -9.28
C ALA A 73 -2.03 5.00 -8.62
N ASN A 74 -2.07 4.65 -7.33
CA ASN A 74 -0.95 4.02 -6.66
C ASN A 74 -0.58 2.69 -7.35
N ALA A 75 0.72 2.45 -7.49
CA ALA A 75 1.25 1.29 -8.21
C ALA A 75 2.23 0.49 -7.35
N TRP A 76 2.35 -0.82 -7.62
CA TRP A 76 3.27 -1.71 -6.91
C TRP A 76 4.60 -1.80 -7.66
N GLU A 77 5.57 -1.01 -7.23
CA GLU A 77 6.91 -0.97 -7.81
C GLU A 77 7.86 -1.92 -7.08
N PRO A 78 8.74 -2.65 -7.78
CA PRO A 78 9.79 -3.44 -7.16
C PRO A 78 10.79 -2.54 -6.43
N ILE A 79 11.43 -3.09 -5.39
CA ILE A 79 12.46 -2.37 -4.64
C ILE A 79 13.59 -1.80 -5.52
N GLU A 80 13.92 -2.49 -6.62
CA GLU A 80 14.93 -2.05 -7.59
C GLU A 80 14.59 -0.70 -8.23
N HIS A 81 13.31 -0.40 -8.48
CA HIS A 81 12.88 0.89 -9.03
C HIS A 81 12.87 2.02 -8.00
N LEU A 82 12.95 1.68 -6.71
CA LEU A 82 12.94 2.62 -5.59
C LEU A 82 14.30 2.73 -4.90
N ALA A 83 15.35 2.19 -5.51
CA ALA A 83 16.71 2.26 -5.01
C ALA A 83 17.19 3.73 -4.86
N SER A 84 16.63 4.67 -5.63
CA SER A 84 16.92 6.10 -5.49
C SER A 84 16.11 6.80 -4.39
N CYS A 85 15.17 6.10 -3.75
CA CYS A 85 14.20 6.68 -2.81
C CYS A 85 14.18 5.89 -1.47
N GLU A 86 15.37 5.55 -0.96
CA GLU A 86 15.53 4.80 0.29
C GLU A 86 14.94 5.55 1.49
N ASP A 87 15.01 6.88 1.51
CA ASP A 87 14.47 7.71 2.59
C ASP A 87 12.98 7.46 2.81
N LEU A 88 12.19 7.40 1.73
CA LEU A 88 10.76 7.12 1.81
C LEU A 88 10.47 5.70 2.30
N ILE A 89 11.34 4.74 1.96
CA ILE A 89 11.24 3.36 2.42
C ILE A 89 11.56 3.28 3.93
N VAL A 90 12.60 3.97 4.39
CA VAL A 90 12.97 4.04 5.80
C VAL A 90 11.84 4.66 6.61
N GLU A 91 11.32 5.80 6.16
CA GLU A 91 10.22 6.48 6.82
C GLU A 91 8.94 5.62 6.87
N PHE A 92 8.65 4.88 5.79
CA PHE A 92 7.58 3.89 5.80
C PHE A 92 7.80 2.76 6.81
N LYS A 93 9.01 2.20 6.89
CA LYS A 93 9.36 1.14 7.83
C LYS A 93 9.22 1.61 9.28
N GLU A 94 9.70 2.81 9.60
CA GLU A 94 9.57 3.40 10.93
C GLU A 94 8.11 3.65 11.30
N ARG A 95 7.32 4.27 10.41
CA ARG A 95 5.87 4.45 10.62
C ARG A 95 5.16 3.11 10.83
N LYS A 96 5.51 2.08 10.07
CA LYS A 96 4.95 0.73 10.19
C LYS A 96 5.29 0.10 11.55
N LYS A 97 6.53 0.26 12.02
CA LYS A 97 6.99 -0.24 13.33
C LYS A 97 6.23 0.45 14.48
N ILE A 98 6.10 1.77 14.44
CA ILE A 98 5.33 2.55 15.43
C ILE A 98 3.87 2.08 15.44
N ARG A 99 3.26 1.95 14.27
CA ARG A 99 1.87 1.49 14.15
C ARG A 99 1.69 0.08 14.72
N LEU A 100 2.63 -0.83 14.48
CA LEU A 100 2.55 -2.19 15.03
C LEU A 100 2.62 -2.17 16.57
N ALA A 101 3.56 -1.42 17.14
CA ALA A 101 3.67 -1.26 18.59
C ALA A 101 2.40 -0.65 19.22
N GLN A 102 1.77 0.31 18.55
CA GLN A 102 0.50 0.90 18.99
C GLN A 102 -0.65 -0.13 18.98
N LEU A 103 -0.69 -1.01 17.96
CA LEU A 103 -1.70 -2.07 17.89
C LEU A 103 -1.51 -3.10 19.00
N ASP A 104 -0.27 -3.49 19.29
CA ASP A 104 0.04 -4.41 20.39
C ASP A 104 -0.33 -3.79 21.75
N ALA A 105 0.01 -2.52 21.97
CA ALA A 105 -0.36 -1.79 23.19
C ALA A 105 -1.89 -1.65 23.34
N ALA A 106 -2.60 -1.38 22.23
CA ALA A 106 -4.06 -1.31 22.22
C ALA A 106 -4.70 -2.68 22.51
N ALA A 107 -4.15 -3.76 21.96
CA ALA A 107 -4.61 -5.12 22.22
C ALA A 107 -4.43 -5.50 23.69
N GLU A 108 -3.29 -5.16 24.30
CA GLU A 108 -3.05 -5.44 25.72
C GLU A 108 -3.98 -4.60 26.62
N LYS A 109 -4.16 -3.32 26.32
CA LYS A 109 -5.15 -2.48 27.03
C LYS A 109 -6.55 -3.08 26.95
N ALA A 110 -6.98 -3.52 25.77
CA ALA A 110 -8.28 -4.15 25.58
C ALA A 110 -8.40 -5.47 26.35
N ARG A 111 -7.32 -6.24 26.49
CA ARG A 111 -7.28 -7.48 27.28
C ARG A 111 -7.44 -7.19 28.77
N ILE A 112 -6.66 -6.25 29.31
CA ILE A 112 -6.72 -5.81 30.71
C ILE A 112 -8.12 -5.27 31.04
N GLU A 113 -8.70 -4.44 30.17
CA GLU A 113 -10.04 -3.89 30.38
C GLU A 113 -11.13 -4.97 30.39
N LYS A 114 -11.04 -5.94 29.48
CA LYS A 114 -11.95 -7.09 29.46
C LYS A 114 -11.83 -7.95 30.72
N GLU A 115 -10.61 -8.19 31.20
CA GLU A 115 -10.36 -8.95 32.43
C GLU A 115 -10.87 -8.19 33.67
N ALA A 116 -10.59 -6.90 33.77
CA ALA A 116 -11.10 -6.04 34.84
C ALA A 116 -12.63 -6.05 34.88
N ARG A 117 -13.29 -5.95 33.71
CA ARG A 117 -14.75 -6.04 33.62
C ARG A 117 -15.29 -7.39 34.10
N LEU A 118 -14.60 -8.50 33.78
CA LEU A 118 -15.00 -9.83 34.24
C LEU A 118 -14.85 -9.99 35.75
N ARG A 119 -13.78 -9.43 36.33
CA ARG A 119 -13.50 -9.46 37.77
C ARG A 119 -14.48 -8.60 38.59
N VAL A 120 -15.01 -7.53 38.01
CA VAL A 120 -15.95 -6.61 38.67
C VAL A 120 -17.43 -7.02 38.43
N SER A 121 -17.72 -8.02 37.60
CA SER A 121 -19.08 -8.56 37.47
C SER A 121 -19.56 -9.08 38.83
N PRO A 122 -20.61 -8.48 39.43
CA PRO A 122 -21.20 -9.02 40.64
C PRO A 122 -21.74 -10.43 40.34
N PRO A 123 -21.71 -11.38 41.29
CA PRO A 123 -22.56 -12.56 41.18
C PRO A 123 -23.99 -12.05 40.96
N HIS A 124 -24.68 -12.64 39.98
CA HIS A 124 -26.11 -12.44 39.82
C HIS A 124 -26.76 -13.02 41.07
N ASP A 125 -26.90 -12.19 42.10
CA ASP A 125 -27.49 -12.58 43.38
C ASP A 125 -28.87 -13.17 43.07
N MET A 126 -29.06 -14.40 43.53
CA MET A 126 -30.32 -15.12 43.37
C MET A 126 -31.39 -14.35 44.12
N ALA A 127 -32.12 -13.51 43.41
CA ALA A 127 -33.36 -12.93 43.92
C ALA A 127 -34.39 -14.07 44.04
N SER A 128 -34.73 -14.40 45.28
CA SER A 128 -35.91 -15.19 45.67
C SER A 128 -36.61 -14.50 46.82
#